data_AF-A0AAJ4NIN1-F1
#
_entry.id   AF-A0AAJ4NIN1-F1
#
_cell.length_a   1.000
_cell.length_b   1.000
_cell.length_c   1.000
_cell.angle_alpha   90.00
_cell.angle_beta   90.00
_cell.angle_gamma   90.00
#
_symmetry.space_group_name_H-M   'P 1'
#
loop_
_entity.id
_entity.type
_entity.pdbx_description
1 polymer ?
#
loop_
_entity_poly.entity_id
_entity_poly.type
_entity_poly.pdbx_seq_one_letter_code
_entity_poly.pdbx_strand_id
1 'polypeptide(L)'
;MENEIFANINQNIDLVRLKIKRINELLNDVDSSANKSIERIDSVREDLLVSKRRDADKINSTMNTVEIKINESLSEQYEKVKQVSNMLLNQEAALTNLKEEDWQYSRFEADIYIKEVNQDLQNNESWNRPENNFKKIDFVNHGGLRGKIFTPISSFNIKSNELAKEIYEVEMLMKEMNRERLNIELDFLKGMKTPKSSLTQRQQPDTLAEQIVGFKPAYESNASSSIDAPILDQKPIIQIKGCVGRTAMCGVTH
;
A
#
# COMPACT_ATOMS: atom_id res chain seq x y z
N MET A 1 16.68 9.42 20.78
CA MET A 1 16.52 10.13 19.50
C MET A 1 15.81 9.26 18.46
N GLU A 2 16.04 7.94 18.40
CA GLU A 2 15.32 7.01 17.49
C GLU A 2 13.79 6.97 17.68
N ASN A 3 13.27 7.16 18.90
CA ASN A 3 11.82 7.11 19.16
C ASN A 3 11.03 8.32 18.63
N GLU A 4 11.65 9.46 18.35
CA GLU A 4 10.94 10.66 17.88
C GLU A 4 10.67 10.63 16.38
N ILE A 5 11.62 10.11 15.58
CA ILE A 5 11.54 10.10 14.11
C ILE A 5 10.34 9.27 13.62
N PHE A 6 9.99 8.20 14.32
CA PHE A 6 8.87 7.31 13.96
C PHE A 6 7.58 7.57 14.75
N ALA A 7 7.57 8.55 15.67
CA ALA A 7 6.45 8.75 16.59
C ALA A 7 5.12 9.00 15.84
N ASN A 8 5.16 9.86 14.82
CA ASN A 8 3.97 10.22 14.04
C ASN A 8 3.45 9.05 13.20
N ILE A 9 4.33 8.32 12.50
CA ILE A 9 3.93 7.09 11.76
C ILE A 9 3.32 6.05 12.70
N ASN A 10 3.91 5.82 13.88
CA ASN A 10 3.37 4.86 14.84
C ASN A 10 1.97 5.26 15.34
N GLN A 11 1.75 6.54 15.63
CA GLN A 11 0.42 7.06 16.00
C GLN A 11 -0.60 6.87 14.86
N ASN A 12 -0.19 7.15 13.62
CA ASN A 12 -1.03 6.96 12.45
C ASN A 12 -1.36 5.47 12.20
N ILE A 13 -0.42 4.54 12.45
CA ILE A 13 -0.70 3.09 12.41
C ILE A 13 -1.82 2.72 13.38
N ASP A 14 -1.74 3.19 14.63
CA ASP A 14 -2.77 2.87 15.63
C ASP A 14 -4.13 3.46 15.26
N LEU A 15 -4.16 4.67 14.71
CA LEU A 15 -5.38 5.28 14.17
C LEU A 15 -5.95 4.46 13.01
N VAL A 16 -5.11 4.04 12.07
CA VAL A 16 -5.51 3.21 10.92
C VAL A 16 -6.06 1.86 11.39
N ARG A 17 -5.45 1.21 12.39
CA ARG A 17 -5.98 -0.03 12.98
C ARG A 17 -7.37 0.15 13.58
N LEU A 18 -7.63 1.27 14.26
CA LEU A 18 -8.96 1.60 14.78
C LEU A 18 -9.96 1.82 13.65
N LYS A 19 -9.59 2.55 12.61
CA LYS A 19 -10.46 2.78 11.44
C LYS A 19 -10.73 1.50 10.64
N ILE A 20 -9.77 0.58 10.51
CA ILE A 20 -10.00 -0.72 9.87
C ILE A 20 -10.99 -1.57 10.66
N LYS A 21 -10.95 -1.53 12.01
CA LYS A 21 -12.01 -2.18 12.83
C LYS A 21 -13.37 -1.58 12.51
N ARG A 22 -13.47 -0.24 12.41
CA ARG A 22 -14.71 0.44 12.02
C ARG A 22 -15.19 0.07 10.61
N ILE A 23 -14.27 -0.03 9.64
CA ILE A 23 -14.56 -0.49 8.28
C ILE A 23 -15.17 -1.90 8.30
N ASN A 24 -14.62 -2.82 9.10
CA ASN A 24 -15.18 -4.17 9.22
C ASN A 24 -16.58 -4.20 9.84
N GLU A 25 -16.86 -3.33 10.82
CA GLU A 25 -18.21 -3.15 11.36
C GLU A 25 -19.18 -2.63 10.28
N LEU A 26 -18.77 -1.60 9.54
CA LEU A 26 -19.57 -1.02 8.45
C LEU A 26 -19.80 -2.03 7.32
N LEU A 27 -18.82 -2.88 7.01
CA LEU A 27 -18.95 -3.94 6.02
C LEU A 27 -20.00 -4.97 6.43
N ASN A 28 -20.04 -5.37 7.71
CA ASN A 28 -21.09 -6.24 8.25
C ASN A 28 -22.47 -5.56 8.16
N ASP A 29 -22.53 -4.25 8.40
CA ASP A 29 -23.77 -3.48 8.28
C ASP A 29 -24.27 -3.42 6.83
N VAL A 30 -23.37 -3.28 5.86
CA VAL A 30 -23.64 -3.35 4.42
C VAL A 30 -24.17 -4.74 4.06
N ASP A 31 -23.48 -5.80 4.48
CA ASP A 31 -23.87 -7.20 4.23
C ASP A 31 -25.28 -7.49 4.75
N SER A 32 -25.56 -7.11 6.00
CA SER A 32 -26.90 -7.22 6.58
C SER A 32 -27.96 -6.44 5.77
N SER A 33 -27.60 -5.26 5.24
CA SER A 33 -28.51 -4.47 4.42
C SER A 33 -28.72 -5.04 3.02
N ALA A 34 -27.71 -5.71 2.46
CA ALA A 34 -27.81 -6.45 1.21
C ALA A 34 -28.79 -7.61 1.37
N ASN A 35 -28.61 -8.43 2.41
CA ASN A 35 -29.48 -9.56 2.73
C ASN A 35 -30.94 -9.11 2.88
N LYS A 36 -31.21 -8.05 3.66
CA LYS A 36 -32.57 -7.47 3.80
C LYS A 36 -33.16 -6.98 2.47
N SER A 37 -32.32 -6.48 1.57
CA SER A 37 -32.77 -6.02 0.25
C SER A 37 -33.15 -7.19 -0.65
N ILE A 38 -32.36 -8.27 -0.61
CA ILE A 38 -32.61 -9.49 -1.38
C ILE A 38 -33.86 -10.22 -0.84
N GLU A 39 -33.98 -10.40 0.48
CA GLU A 39 -35.17 -10.96 1.11
C GLU A 39 -36.45 -10.19 0.73
N ARG A 40 -36.37 -8.86 0.66
CA ARG A 40 -37.50 -8.04 0.23
C ARG A 40 -37.83 -8.23 -1.25
N ILE A 41 -36.81 -8.38 -2.10
CA ILE A 41 -37.00 -8.70 -3.52
C ILE A 41 -37.69 -10.05 -3.67
N ASP A 42 -37.26 -11.07 -2.93
CA ASP A 42 -37.85 -12.41 -2.95
C ASP A 42 -39.31 -12.41 -2.48
N SER A 43 -39.61 -11.74 -1.38
CA SER A 43 -41.00 -11.56 -0.91
C SER A 43 -41.88 -10.89 -1.97
N VAL A 44 -41.37 -9.86 -2.66
CA VAL A 44 -42.12 -9.20 -3.73
C VAL A 44 -42.29 -10.11 -4.95
N ARG A 45 -41.30 -10.96 -5.26
CA ARG A 45 -41.35 -11.95 -6.32
C ARG A 45 -42.43 -12.99 -6.04
N GLU A 46 -42.53 -13.49 -4.81
CA GLU A 46 -43.61 -14.39 -4.37
C GLU A 46 -45.00 -13.76 -4.50
N ASP A 47 -45.18 -12.53 -4.01
CA ASP A 47 -46.44 -11.78 -4.16
C ASP A 47 -46.84 -11.62 -5.64
N LEU A 48 -45.86 -11.39 -6.53
CA LEU A 48 -46.10 -11.21 -7.96
C LEU A 48 -46.61 -12.50 -8.61
N LEU A 49 -46.02 -13.64 -8.27
CA LEU A 49 -46.43 -14.96 -8.77
C LEU A 49 -47.89 -15.25 -8.44
N VAL A 50 -48.32 -14.92 -7.21
CA VAL A 50 -49.72 -15.09 -6.78
C VAL A 50 -50.66 -14.12 -7.50
N SER A 51 -50.23 -12.88 -7.72
CA SER A 51 -51.07 -11.81 -8.25
C SER A 51 -51.43 -11.92 -9.74
N LYS A 52 -50.76 -12.78 -10.52
CA LYS A 52 -50.95 -12.96 -11.99
C LYS A 52 -50.95 -11.63 -12.77
N ARG A 53 -50.16 -10.66 -12.33
CA ARG A 53 -50.08 -9.34 -12.97
C ARG A 53 -49.53 -9.42 -14.39
N ARG A 54 -50.09 -8.62 -15.30
CA ARG A 54 -49.67 -8.54 -16.72
C ARG A 54 -48.23 -8.06 -16.90
N ASP A 55 -47.71 -7.27 -15.96
CA ASP A 55 -46.36 -6.72 -15.98
C ASP A 55 -45.36 -7.48 -15.10
N ALA A 56 -45.73 -8.66 -14.59
CA ALA A 56 -44.90 -9.46 -13.68
C ALA A 56 -43.50 -9.75 -14.24
N ASP A 57 -43.39 -10.14 -15.52
CA ASP A 57 -42.10 -10.46 -16.15
C ASP A 57 -41.13 -9.26 -16.15
N LYS A 58 -41.64 -8.06 -16.46
CA LYS A 58 -40.83 -6.83 -16.47
C LYS A 58 -40.38 -6.45 -15.06
N ILE A 59 -41.28 -6.57 -14.08
CA ILE A 59 -40.95 -6.31 -12.68
C ILE A 59 -39.89 -7.31 -12.20
N ASN A 60 -40.06 -8.60 -12.50
CA ASN A 60 -39.12 -9.65 -12.11
C ASN A 60 -37.74 -9.46 -12.76
N SER A 61 -37.68 -9.15 -14.06
CA SER A 61 -36.41 -8.85 -14.74
C SER A 61 -35.67 -7.67 -14.11
N THR A 62 -36.41 -6.64 -13.69
CA THR A 62 -35.83 -5.48 -12.99
C THR A 62 -35.28 -5.88 -11.62
N MET A 63 -36.03 -6.68 -10.86
CA MET A 63 -35.60 -7.19 -9.57
C MET A 63 -34.34 -8.06 -9.67
N ASN A 64 -34.27 -8.97 -10.66
CA ASN A 64 -33.07 -9.77 -10.92
C ASN A 64 -31.85 -8.88 -11.21
N THR A 65 -32.05 -7.81 -11.99
CA THR A 65 -30.99 -6.85 -12.29
C THR A 65 -30.51 -6.12 -11.03
N VAL A 66 -31.44 -5.76 -10.12
CA VAL A 66 -31.09 -5.13 -8.84
C VAL A 66 -30.33 -6.10 -7.94
N GLU A 67 -30.79 -7.34 -7.83
CA GLU A 67 -30.15 -8.40 -7.04
C GLU A 67 -28.70 -8.65 -7.50
N ILE A 68 -28.47 -8.75 -8.81
CA ILE A 68 -27.12 -8.85 -9.39
C ILE A 68 -26.26 -7.65 -8.98
N LYS A 69 -26.77 -6.42 -9.14
CA LYS A 69 -26.03 -5.20 -8.75
C LYS A 69 -25.69 -5.17 -7.26
N ILE A 70 -26.57 -5.67 -6.39
CA ILE A 70 -26.31 -5.76 -4.96
C ILE A 70 -25.13 -6.69 -4.70
N ASN A 71 -25.15 -7.89 -5.31
CA ASN A 71 -24.08 -8.87 -5.15
C ASN A 71 -22.74 -8.39 -5.72
N GLU A 72 -22.74 -7.76 -6.90
CA GLU A 72 -21.56 -7.15 -7.51
C GLU A 72 -20.97 -6.06 -6.60
N SER A 73 -21.83 -5.16 -6.12
CA SER A 73 -21.41 -4.08 -5.22
C SER A 73 -20.88 -4.61 -3.88
N LEU A 74 -21.47 -5.68 -3.35
CA LEU A 74 -21.00 -6.32 -2.12
C LEU A 74 -19.62 -6.95 -2.33
N SER A 75 -19.43 -7.67 -3.44
CA SER A 75 -18.13 -8.25 -3.81
C SER A 75 -17.04 -7.18 -3.97
N GLU A 76 -17.35 -6.07 -4.64
CA GLU A 76 -16.43 -4.93 -4.78
C GLU A 76 -16.04 -4.38 -3.39
N GLN A 77 -17.01 -4.21 -2.50
CA GLN A 77 -16.79 -3.70 -1.14
C GLN A 77 -15.89 -4.63 -0.32
N TYR A 78 -16.13 -5.94 -0.34
CA TYR A 78 -15.26 -6.93 0.33
C TYR A 78 -13.82 -6.86 -0.18
N GLU A 79 -13.63 -6.81 -1.51
CA GLU A 79 -12.28 -6.73 -2.08
C GLU A 79 -11.57 -5.41 -1.71
N LYS A 80 -12.26 -4.26 -1.70
CA LYS A 80 -11.65 -3.00 -1.23
C LYS A 80 -11.24 -3.06 0.23
N VAL A 81 -12.06 -3.61 1.12
CA VAL A 81 -11.69 -3.76 2.55
C VAL A 81 -10.47 -4.67 2.73
N LYS A 82 -10.40 -5.76 1.97
CA LYS A 82 -9.23 -6.65 1.94
C LYS A 82 -7.98 -5.94 1.42
N GLN A 83 -8.10 -5.13 0.36
CA GLN A 83 -7.00 -4.34 -0.17
C GLN A 83 -6.45 -3.37 0.90
N VAL A 84 -7.33 -2.60 1.56
CA VAL A 84 -6.93 -1.69 2.65
C VAL A 84 -6.23 -2.46 3.78
N SER A 85 -6.75 -3.63 4.17
CA SER A 85 -6.11 -4.46 5.21
C SER A 85 -4.70 -4.91 4.81
N ASN A 86 -4.51 -5.32 3.56
CA ASN A 86 -3.20 -5.69 3.03
C ASN A 86 -2.25 -4.49 2.93
N MET A 87 -2.77 -3.30 2.58
CA MET A 87 -1.99 -2.07 2.56
C MET A 87 -1.42 -1.75 3.95
N LEU A 88 -2.22 -1.91 5.02
CA LEU A 88 -1.71 -1.75 6.39
C LEU A 88 -0.56 -2.73 6.67
N LEU A 89 -0.75 -4.02 6.40
CA LEU A 89 0.26 -5.05 6.65
C LEU A 89 1.57 -4.74 5.92
N ASN A 90 1.49 -4.30 4.67
CA ASN A 90 2.66 -3.90 3.88
C ASN A 90 3.36 -2.67 4.48
N GLN A 91 2.59 -1.68 4.95
CA GLN A 91 3.15 -0.50 5.62
C GLN A 91 3.84 -0.86 6.93
N GLU A 92 3.24 -1.73 7.74
CA GLU A 92 3.81 -2.22 9.00
C GLU A 92 5.11 -3.01 8.76
N ALA A 93 5.13 -3.89 7.76
CA ALA A 93 6.32 -4.64 7.37
C ALA A 93 7.44 -3.71 6.86
N ALA A 94 7.11 -2.76 5.97
CA ALA A 94 8.08 -1.81 5.46
C ALA A 94 8.66 -0.91 6.55
N LEU A 95 7.85 -0.51 7.53
CA LEU A 95 8.31 0.26 8.69
C LEU A 95 9.19 -0.57 9.62
N THR A 96 8.86 -1.84 9.82
CA THR A 96 9.67 -2.76 10.65
C THR A 96 11.05 -2.94 10.03
N ASN A 97 11.11 -3.25 8.72
CA ASN A 97 12.36 -3.32 7.98
C ASN A 97 13.17 -2.03 8.15
N LEU A 98 12.56 -0.87 7.93
CA LEU A 98 13.24 0.43 8.05
C LEU A 98 13.86 0.68 9.44
N LYS A 99 13.24 0.17 10.51
CA LYS A 99 13.72 0.29 11.90
C LYS A 99 14.84 -0.70 12.24
N GLU A 100 14.79 -1.90 11.66
CA GLU A 100 15.70 -3.01 11.97
C GLU A 100 16.90 -3.09 11.02
N GLU A 101 16.85 -2.38 9.88
CA GLU A 101 17.89 -2.43 8.86
C GLU A 101 19.20 -1.80 9.36
N ASP A 102 20.27 -2.60 9.39
CA ASP A 102 21.63 -2.11 9.60
C ASP A 102 22.17 -1.57 8.28
N TRP A 103 21.97 -0.28 8.07
CA TRP A 103 22.26 0.40 6.81
C TRP A 103 23.76 0.49 6.52
N GLN A 104 24.31 -0.55 5.91
CA GLN A 104 25.71 -0.60 5.46
C GLN A 104 25.80 -0.57 3.94
N TYR A 105 25.42 0.56 3.35
CA TYR A 105 25.52 0.79 1.90
C TYR A 105 26.82 1.49 1.53
N SER A 106 27.45 1.05 0.45
CA SER A 106 28.49 1.85 -0.22
C SER A 106 27.89 3.15 -0.75
N ARG A 107 28.74 4.16 -0.99
CA ARG A 107 28.28 5.45 -1.52
C ARG A 107 27.55 5.33 -2.86
N PHE A 108 27.98 4.37 -3.70
CA PHE A 108 27.34 4.09 -4.99
C PHE A 108 25.95 3.46 -4.81
N GLU A 109 25.80 2.50 -3.90
CA GLU A 109 24.51 1.88 -3.57
C GLU A 109 23.54 2.90 -2.98
N ALA A 110 24.00 3.76 -2.07
CA ALA A 110 23.19 4.84 -1.52
C ALA A 110 22.66 5.78 -2.62
N ASP A 111 23.46 6.09 -3.66
CA ASP A 111 23.01 6.91 -4.79
C ASP A 111 21.92 6.25 -5.63
N ILE A 112 21.97 4.92 -5.78
CA ILE A 112 20.92 4.15 -6.47
C ILE A 112 19.63 4.20 -5.65
N TYR A 113 19.69 3.85 -4.37
CA TYR A 113 18.50 3.84 -3.51
C TYR A 113 17.88 5.23 -3.35
N ILE A 114 18.67 6.31 -3.28
CA ILE A 114 18.13 7.67 -3.29
C ILE A 114 17.30 7.93 -4.55
N LYS A 115 17.74 7.49 -5.73
CA LYS A 115 16.97 7.66 -6.96
C LYS A 115 15.66 6.86 -6.90
N GLU A 116 15.71 5.64 -6.40
CA GLU A 116 14.52 4.80 -6.23
C GLU A 116 13.51 5.42 -5.27
N VAL A 117 13.94 5.87 -4.09
CA VAL A 117 13.08 6.53 -3.10
C VAL A 117 12.45 7.81 -3.68
N ASN A 118 13.21 8.62 -4.42
CA ASN A 118 12.66 9.82 -5.06
C ASN A 118 11.61 9.47 -6.12
N GLN A 119 11.81 8.38 -6.88
CA GLN A 119 10.82 7.90 -7.83
C GLN A 119 9.56 7.39 -7.11
N ASP A 120 9.72 6.63 -6.03
CA ASP A 120 8.62 6.16 -5.18
C ASP A 120 7.83 7.34 -4.57
N LEU A 121 8.50 8.41 -4.14
CA LEU A 121 7.86 9.64 -3.65
C LEU A 121 7.02 10.34 -4.72
N GLN A 122 7.53 10.46 -5.95
CA GLN A 122 6.76 11.01 -7.09
C GLN A 122 5.55 10.13 -7.41
N ASN A 123 5.75 8.83 -7.36
CA ASN A 123 4.74 7.85 -7.68
C ASN A 123 3.64 7.76 -6.61
N ASN A 124 3.96 7.99 -5.34
CA ASN A 124 3.00 8.00 -4.23
C ASN A 124 1.81 8.93 -4.49
N GLU A 125 2.01 10.04 -5.20
CA GLU A 125 0.91 10.94 -5.57
C GLU A 125 -0.07 10.33 -6.57
N SER A 126 0.42 9.49 -7.49
CA SER A 126 -0.35 8.96 -8.63
C SER A 126 -0.91 7.55 -8.42
N TRP A 127 -0.29 6.72 -7.58
CA TRP A 127 -0.64 5.30 -7.45
C TRP A 127 -1.90 5.01 -6.63
N ASN A 128 -2.22 5.87 -5.67
CA ASN A 128 -3.46 5.78 -4.90
C ASN A 128 -4.25 7.07 -5.08
N ARG A 129 -5.22 7.05 -5.98
CA ARG A 129 -6.30 8.04 -6.08
C ARG A 129 -7.55 7.42 -5.44
N PRO A 130 -7.67 7.50 -4.10
CA PRO A 130 -8.79 6.88 -3.42
C PRO A 130 -10.10 7.48 -3.91
N GLU A 131 -11.08 6.62 -4.17
CA GLU A 131 -12.43 7.02 -4.54
C GLU A 131 -13.33 6.99 -3.31
N ASN A 132 -14.17 8.01 -3.15
CA ASN A 132 -14.99 8.18 -1.96
C ASN A 132 -16.41 7.62 -2.09
N ASN A 133 -16.70 6.84 -3.13
CA ASN A 133 -18.04 6.31 -3.38
C ASN A 133 -18.01 4.93 -4.01
N PHE A 134 -19.08 4.18 -3.77
CA PHE A 134 -19.45 3.02 -4.56
C PHE A 134 -20.55 3.41 -5.53
N LYS A 135 -20.65 2.69 -6.64
CA LYS A 135 -21.71 2.92 -7.61
C LYS A 135 -23.08 2.71 -6.97
N LYS A 136 -23.88 3.77 -6.93
CA LYS A 136 -25.24 3.72 -6.39
C LYS A 136 -26.12 2.77 -7.21
N ILE A 137 -26.86 1.92 -6.54
CA ILE A 137 -27.86 1.05 -7.16
C ILE A 137 -29.16 1.85 -7.34
N ASP A 138 -29.59 1.97 -8.58
CA ASP A 138 -30.88 2.52 -8.98
C ASP A 138 -31.55 1.61 -10.02
N PHE A 139 -32.86 1.75 -10.17
CA PHE A 139 -33.69 0.90 -11.00
C PHE A 139 -34.93 1.61 -11.54
N VAL A 140 -35.39 1.15 -12.71
CA VAL A 140 -36.59 1.68 -13.35
C VAL A 140 -37.84 1.21 -12.57
N ASN A 141 -38.74 2.14 -12.28
CA ASN A 141 -39.99 1.81 -11.60
C ASN A 141 -41.00 1.18 -12.57
N HIS A 142 -41.17 -0.13 -12.51
CA HIS A 142 -42.23 -0.84 -13.22
C HIS A 142 -43.36 -1.21 -12.26
N GLY A 143 -44.60 -0.88 -12.62
CA GLY A 143 -45.76 -1.41 -11.92
C GLY A 143 -45.85 -1.12 -10.41
N GLY A 144 -45.23 -0.04 -9.95
CA GLY A 144 -45.16 0.31 -8.52
C GLY A 144 -44.03 -0.37 -7.75
N LEU A 145 -43.08 -1.03 -8.43
CA LEU A 145 -41.92 -1.70 -7.83
C LEU A 145 -41.15 -0.80 -6.86
N ARG A 146 -40.99 0.48 -7.19
CA ARG A 146 -40.32 1.44 -6.32
C ARG A 146 -40.96 1.50 -4.93
N GLY A 147 -42.29 1.51 -4.84
CA GLY A 147 -43.00 1.49 -3.55
C GLY A 147 -42.81 0.19 -2.77
N LYS A 148 -42.30 -0.87 -3.40
CA LYS A 148 -42.13 -2.18 -2.77
C LYS A 148 -40.72 -2.45 -2.26
N ILE A 149 -39.69 -2.03 -3.02
CA ILE A 149 -38.28 -2.40 -2.74
C ILE A 149 -37.33 -1.22 -2.56
N PHE A 150 -37.77 0.04 -2.77
CA PHE A 150 -36.85 1.19 -2.74
C PHE A 150 -36.19 1.40 -1.37
N THR A 151 -36.94 1.29 -0.27
CA THR A 151 -36.44 1.57 1.07
C THR A 151 -35.20 0.73 1.44
N PRO A 152 -35.22 -0.61 1.34
CA PRO A 152 -34.03 -1.40 1.66
C PRO A 152 -32.85 -1.12 0.71
N ILE A 153 -33.09 -0.89 -0.58
CA ILE A 153 -32.02 -0.52 -1.55
C ILE A 153 -31.42 0.86 -1.21
N SER A 154 -32.25 1.82 -0.79
CA SER A 154 -31.79 3.12 -0.34
C SER A 154 -30.95 2.99 0.93
N SER A 155 -31.37 2.14 1.87
CA SER A 155 -30.60 1.84 3.09
C SER A 155 -29.25 1.22 2.75
N PHE A 156 -29.21 0.26 1.80
CA PHE A 156 -27.97 -0.33 1.31
C PHE A 156 -27.03 0.74 0.75
N ASN A 157 -27.52 1.58 -0.16
CA ASN A 157 -26.73 2.66 -0.77
C ASN A 157 -26.17 3.66 0.28
N ILE A 158 -26.92 3.98 1.33
CA ILE A 158 -26.45 4.87 2.41
C ILE A 158 -25.28 4.23 3.14
N LYS A 159 -25.43 2.97 3.54
CA LYS A 159 -24.38 2.21 4.24
C LYS A 159 -23.14 2.01 3.37
N SER A 160 -23.29 1.71 2.08
CA SER A 160 -22.17 1.64 1.15
C SER A 160 -21.41 2.98 1.09
N ASN A 161 -22.11 4.11 1.08
CA ASN A 161 -21.47 5.43 1.09
C ASN A 161 -20.74 5.73 2.41
N GLU A 162 -21.25 5.27 3.54
CA GLU A 162 -20.56 5.39 4.83
C GLU A 162 -19.26 4.57 4.83
N LEU A 163 -19.32 3.32 4.34
CA LEU A 163 -18.14 2.48 4.18
C LEU A 163 -17.10 3.13 3.24
N ALA A 164 -17.53 3.68 2.10
CA ALA A 164 -16.64 4.31 1.13
C ALA A 164 -15.88 5.50 1.71
N LYS A 165 -16.52 6.31 2.54
CA LYS A 165 -15.88 7.45 3.21
C LYS A 165 -14.80 6.99 4.19
N GLU A 166 -15.08 5.97 5.00
CA GLU A 166 -14.12 5.47 5.96
C GLU A 166 -12.92 4.82 5.25
N ILE A 167 -13.16 4.06 4.18
CA ILE A 167 -12.10 3.51 3.32
C ILE A 167 -11.23 4.65 2.77
N TYR A 168 -11.85 5.68 2.18
CA TYR A 168 -11.13 6.83 1.63
C TYR A 168 -10.23 7.52 2.66
N GLU A 169 -10.73 7.73 3.89
CA GLU A 169 -9.95 8.33 4.97
C GLU A 169 -8.74 7.48 5.35
N VAL A 170 -8.92 6.14 5.41
CA VAL A 170 -7.81 5.22 5.68
C VAL A 170 -6.78 5.23 4.55
N GLU A 171 -7.20 5.19 3.29
CA GLU A 171 -6.29 5.23 2.14
C GLU A 171 -5.49 6.54 2.10
N MET A 172 -6.11 7.67 2.46
CA MET A 172 -5.43 8.96 2.58
C MET A 172 -4.39 8.94 3.71
N LEU A 173 -4.73 8.41 4.88
CA LEU A 173 -3.78 8.27 6.00
C LEU A 173 -2.61 7.35 5.63
N MET A 174 -2.87 6.20 4.99
CA MET A 174 -1.82 5.29 4.53
C MET A 174 -0.90 5.93 3.49
N LYS A 175 -1.45 6.76 2.59
CA LYS A 175 -0.67 7.51 1.61
C LYS A 175 0.27 8.52 2.28
N GLU A 176 -0.20 9.20 3.32
CA GLU A 176 0.62 10.11 4.13
C GLU A 176 1.72 9.37 4.88
N MET A 177 1.36 8.28 5.56
CA MET A 177 2.33 7.42 6.26
C MET A 177 3.42 6.89 5.32
N ASN A 178 3.05 6.45 4.12
CA ASN A 178 4.03 5.97 3.15
C ASN A 178 4.98 7.08 2.71
N ARG A 179 4.47 8.30 2.51
CA ARG A 179 5.30 9.47 2.18
C ARG A 179 6.27 9.78 3.30
N GLU A 180 5.80 9.78 4.54
CA GLU A 180 6.64 10.03 5.71
C GLU A 180 7.74 8.97 5.84
N ARG A 181 7.39 7.69 5.71
CA ARG A 181 8.33 6.56 5.71
C ARG A 181 9.41 6.73 4.65
N LEU A 182 9.03 7.07 3.42
CA LEU A 182 9.97 7.30 2.32
C LEU A 182 10.89 8.49 2.57
N ASN A 183 10.40 9.57 3.20
CA ASN A 183 11.25 10.70 3.58
C ASN A 183 12.28 10.31 4.66
N ILE A 184 11.87 9.50 5.64
CA ILE A 184 12.79 8.98 6.66
C ILE A 184 13.87 8.10 6.01
N GLU A 185 13.48 7.19 5.11
CA GLU A 185 14.41 6.36 4.31
C GLU A 185 15.41 7.24 3.54
N LEU A 186 14.92 8.29 2.90
CA LEU A 186 15.73 9.23 2.14
C LEU A 186 16.75 9.97 3.02
N ASP A 187 16.33 10.41 4.21
CA ASP A 187 17.18 11.13 5.15
C ASP A 187 18.29 10.24 5.71
N PHE A 188 17.99 8.97 6.01
CA PHE A 188 19.02 7.99 6.38
C PHE A 188 20.06 7.82 5.25
N LEU A 189 19.61 7.56 4.02
CA LEU A 189 20.51 7.35 2.87
C LEU A 189 21.38 8.58 2.58
N LYS A 190 20.83 9.80 2.72
CA LYS A 190 21.60 11.04 2.61
C LYS A 190 22.61 11.20 3.73
N GLY A 191 22.23 10.88 4.97
CA GLY A 191 23.09 10.92 6.15
C GLY A 191 24.34 10.03 6.01
N MET A 192 24.25 8.91 5.29
CA MET A 192 25.39 8.03 5.01
C MET A 192 26.42 8.65 4.05
N LYS A 193 25.99 9.63 3.22
CA LYS A 193 26.89 10.32 2.28
C LYS A 193 27.69 11.43 2.93
N THR A 194 27.22 11.96 4.06
CA THR A 194 27.98 12.90 4.87
C THR A 194 29.18 12.15 5.48
N PRO A 195 30.43 12.52 5.18
CA PRO A 195 31.57 11.95 5.87
C PRO A 195 31.38 12.21 7.37
N LYS A 196 31.35 11.15 8.19
CA LYS A 196 31.48 11.29 9.63
C LYS A 196 32.78 12.06 9.86
N SER A 197 32.70 13.28 10.39
CA SER A 197 33.90 13.95 10.90
C SER A 197 34.44 13.03 11.99
N SER A 198 35.51 12.31 11.67
CA SER A 198 36.22 11.50 12.64
C SER A 198 36.79 12.46 13.68
N LEU A 199 36.22 12.42 14.88
CA LEU A 199 36.69 13.12 16.08
C LEU A 199 38.03 12.53 16.61
N THR A 200 38.87 12.01 15.71
CA THR A 200 40.20 11.50 15.98
C THR A 200 41.18 12.07 14.96
N GLN A 201 41.35 13.38 15.02
CA GLN A 201 42.63 14.00 14.65
C GLN A 201 43.17 14.70 15.90
N ARG A 202 43.49 13.91 16.93
CA ARG A 202 44.48 14.33 17.91
C ARG A 202 45.80 14.45 17.15
N GLN A 203 46.36 15.66 17.18
CA GLN A 203 47.70 16.05 16.79
C GLN A 203 48.67 14.86 16.70
N GLN A 204 49.11 14.50 15.49
CA GLN A 204 50.40 13.83 15.34
C GLN A 204 51.47 14.92 15.48
N PRO A 205 52.44 14.78 16.40
CA PRO A 205 53.62 15.64 16.39
C PRO A 205 54.49 15.28 15.18
N ASP A 206 55.07 16.31 14.58
CA ASP A 206 56.12 16.23 13.56
C ASP A 206 57.33 15.42 14.04
N THR A 207 57.35 14.11 13.79
CA THR A 207 58.57 13.29 13.90
C THR A 207 58.61 12.24 12.81
N LEU A 208 58.80 12.67 11.57
CA LEU A 208 59.12 11.81 10.42
C LEU A 208 60.26 12.37 9.56
N ALA A 209 61.08 13.23 10.15
CA ALA A 209 62.25 13.82 9.52
C ALA A 209 63.51 13.51 10.32
N GLU A 210 63.81 12.22 10.53
CA GLU A 210 65.16 11.70 10.77
C GLU A 210 65.07 10.18 10.91
N GLN A 211 65.99 9.45 10.25
CA GLN A 211 66.05 7.99 10.12
C GLN A 211 65.04 7.45 9.08
N ILE A 212 65.43 7.07 7.86
CA ILE A 212 66.46 6.06 7.57
C ILE A 212 67.24 6.52 6.33
N VAL A 213 68.45 7.02 6.58
CA VAL A 213 69.57 6.94 5.66
C VAL A 213 70.05 5.50 5.68
N GLY A 214 70.07 4.86 4.51
CA GLY A 214 70.82 3.64 4.28
C GLY A 214 69.96 2.40 4.03
N PHE A 215 69.55 2.19 2.78
CA PHE A 215 69.77 0.93 2.06
C PHE A 215 69.82 1.23 0.55
N LYS A 216 70.94 0.85 -0.09
CA LYS A 216 71.24 1.03 -1.52
C LYS A 216 70.40 0.07 -2.40
N PRO A 217 70.18 0.40 -3.69
CA PRO A 217 69.46 -0.46 -4.64
C PRO A 217 70.39 -1.51 -5.25
N ALA A 218 69.89 -2.74 -5.47
CA ALA A 218 70.53 -3.72 -6.34
C ALA A 218 69.48 -4.65 -7.01
N TYR A 219 69.26 -4.37 -8.30
CA TYR A 219 69.12 -5.27 -9.45
C TYR A 219 68.28 -6.57 -9.42
N GLU A 220 67.30 -6.56 -10.34
CA GLU A 220 66.81 -7.60 -11.27
C GLU A 220 66.33 -8.97 -10.77
N SER A 221 65.05 -9.29 -11.04
CA SER A 221 64.69 -10.21 -12.13
C SER A 221 63.18 -10.51 -12.17
N ASN A 222 62.70 -10.70 -13.39
CA ASN A 222 61.33 -11.03 -13.77
C ASN A 222 60.85 -12.36 -13.17
N ALA A 223 59.64 -12.38 -12.63
CA ALA A 223 58.83 -13.60 -12.52
C ALA A 223 57.36 -13.25 -12.70
N SER A 224 56.88 -13.50 -13.92
CA SER A 224 55.48 -13.76 -14.25
C SER A 224 54.94 -14.87 -13.33
N SER A 225 53.86 -14.60 -12.61
CA SER A 225 52.87 -15.64 -12.30
C SER A 225 51.50 -15.01 -12.06
N SER A 226 50.68 -15.10 -13.11
CA SER A 226 49.22 -15.17 -13.05
C SER A 226 48.78 -16.17 -11.99
N ILE A 227 47.98 -15.73 -11.02
CA ILE A 227 47.10 -16.62 -10.27
C ILE A 227 45.73 -15.96 -10.18
N ASP A 228 44.80 -16.58 -10.90
CA ASP A 228 43.36 -16.44 -10.83
C ASP A 228 42.86 -16.42 -9.38
N ALA A 229 42.07 -15.41 -9.03
CA ALA A 229 41.17 -15.45 -7.88
C ALA A 229 39.74 -15.50 -8.42
N PRO A 230 38.92 -16.48 -8.01
CA PRO A 230 37.58 -16.67 -8.54
C PRO A 230 36.67 -15.51 -8.12
N ILE A 231 35.92 -15.00 -9.09
CA ILE A 231 34.82 -14.06 -8.90
C ILE A 231 33.82 -14.73 -7.96
N LEU A 232 33.76 -14.25 -6.72
CA LEU A 232 32.75 -14.66 -5.75
C LEU A 232 31.38 -14.31 -6.32
N ASP A 233 30.50 -15.30 -6.36
CA ASP A 233 29.10 -15.25 -6.82
C ASP A 233 28.40 -13.91 -6.51
N GLN A 234 28.28 -13.04 -7.51
CA GLN A 234 27.22 -12.04 -7.51
C GLN A 234 25.91 -12.79 -7.71
N LYS A 235 25.12 -12.92 -6.64
CA LYS A 235 23.72 -13.33 -6.77
C LYS A 235 23.06 -12.43 -7.83
N PRO A 236 22.37 -13.01 -8.82
CA PRO A 236 21.72 -12.20 -9.85
C PRO A 236 20.67 -11.31 -9.19
N ILE A 237 20.73 -10.02 -9.51
CA ILE A 237 19.62 -9.09 -9.26
C ILE A 237 18.46 -9.62 -10.10
N ILE A 238 17.56 -10.35 -9.45
CA ILE A 238 16.35 -10.86 -10.09
C ILE A 238 15.50 -9.63 -10.43
N GLN A 239 15.56 -9.19 -11.68
CA GLN A 239 14.58 -8.29 -12.27
C GLN A 239 13.25 -9.05 -12.34
N ILE A 240 12.48 -8.97 -11.26
CA ILE A 240 11.07 -9.36 -11.29
C ILE A 240 10.36 -8.34 -12.17
N LYS A 241 10.03 -8.73 -13.41
CA LYS A 241 9.01 -8.06 -14.21
C LYS A 241 7.67 -8.25 -13.51
N GLY A 242 7.36 -7.38 -12.56
CA GLY A 242 6.12 -7.35 -11.81
C GLY A 242 6.10 -6.08 -10.96
N CYS A 243 5.24 -5.14 -11.34
CA CYS A 243 5.05 -3.82 -10.74
C CYS A 243 6.31 -2.91 -10.73
N VAL A 244 6.26 -1.79 -11.45
CA VAL A 244 7.40 -0.85 -11.51
C VAL A 244 7.41 0.00 -10.23
N GLY A 245 8.27 -0.39 -9.28
CA GLY A 245 8.64 0.34 -8.07
C GLY A 245 8.45 -0.48 -6.80
N ARG A 246 9.35 -0.31 -5.82
CA ARG A 246 9.38 -1.09 -4.57
C ARG A 246 8.12 -0.88 -3.71
N THR A 247 7.38 0.19 -3.99
CA THR A 247 6.14 0.57 -3.29
C THR A 247 4.88 0.44 -4.14
N ALA A 248 4.96 -0.22 -5.31
CA ALA A 248 3.77 -0.44 -6.12
C ALA A 248 2.76 -1.28 -5.32
N MET A 249 1.75 -0.61 -4.79
CA MET A 249 0.56 -1.25 -4.23
C MET A 249 -0.19 -1.83 -5.43
N CYS A 250 0.14 -3.06 -5.79
CA CYS A 250 -0.50 -3.74 -6.91
C CYS A 250 -1.94 -4.07 -6.52
N GLY A 251 -2.84 -3.09 -6.66
CA GLY A 251 -4.26 -3.32 -6.83
C GLY A 251 -4.44 -3.92 -8.21
N VAL A 252 -5.04 -5.11 -8.28
CA VAL A 252 -5.43 -5.73 -9.56
C VAL A 252 -6.51 -4.84 -10.18
N THR A 253 -6.11 -3.95 -11.08
CA THR A 253 -7.05 -3.30 -12.00
C THR A 253 -7.48 -4.35 -13.02
N HIS A 254 -8.74 -4.76 -12.95
CA HIS A 254 -9.43 -5.42 -14.06
C HIS A 254 -10.09 -4.36 -14.96
#